data_AF-A0A2D4N811-F1
#
_entry.id   AF-A0A2D4N811-F1
#
_cell.length_a   1.000
_cell.length_b   1.000
_cell.length_c   1.000
_cell.angle_alpha   90.00
_cell.angle_beta   90.00
_cell.angle_gamma   90.00
#
_symmetry.space_group_name_H-M   'P 1'
#
loop_
_entity.id
_entity.type
_entity.pdbx_description
1 polymer ?
#
loop_
_entity_poly.entity_id
_entity_poly.type
_entity_poly.pdbx_seq_one_letter_code
_entity_poly.pdbx_strand_id
1 'polypeptide(L)'
;ISTRTANQLQDILAYYKQDFKSDLEKDIACGTTGGFRDLLLALIKGQREGYSGMIDYILIRQDSKALAGDTDAGGDAGHLEESEWVRILAQRSPEHLRRVFSWYQETTGISVEETMEKHFQGNFREAGLMLVSLLRNTPLYFASKLHSAIMVRVFPFGAHPFPNPTAISPIGVTPNPQRWPSLAFCFRVVIRTGDRLSCSSGCMRVSSGG
;
A
#
# COMPACT_ATOMS: atom_id res chain seq x y z
N ILE A 1 -4.76 -3.59 0.86
CA ILE A 1 -5.08 -4.01 -0.52
C ILE A 1 -4.02 -5.00 -1.02
N SER A 2 -2.72 -4.68 -0.90
CA SER A 2 -1.59 -5.52 -1.35
C SER A 2 -1.47 -6.93 -0.74
N THR A 3 -2.02 -7.19 0.45
CA THR A 3 -1.92 -8.49 1.15
C THR A 3 -3.15 -9.38 0.97
N ARG A 4 -4.18 -8.89 0.27
CA ARG A 4 -5.46 -9.59 0.11
C ARG A 4 -5.45 -10.41 -1.17
N THR A 5 -6.09 -11.57 -1.13
CA THR A 5 -6.29 -12.40 -2.34
C THR A 5 -7.35 -11.75 -3.24
N ALA A 6 -7.40 -12.15 -4.51
CA ALA A 6 -8.41 -11.66 -5.45
C ALA A 6 -9.85 -11.86 -4.91
N ASN A 7 -10.15 -13.03 -4.35
CA ASN A 7 -11.46 -13.32 -3.76
C ASN A 7 -11.77 -12.40 -2.57
N GLN A 8 -10.80 -12.19 -1.67
CA GLN A 8 -10.97 -11.26 -0.55
C GLN A 8 -11.20 -9.83 -1.02
N LEU A 9 -10.54 -9.40 -2.10
CA LEU A 9 -10.74 -8.07 -2.68
C LEU A 9 -12.15 -7.91 -3.26
N GLN A 10 -12.67 -8.93 -3.96
CA GLN A 10 -14.04 -8.93 -4.46
C GLN A 10 -15.06 -8.81 -3.33
N ASP A 11 -14.87 -9.57 -2.24
CA ASP A 11 -15.72 -9.47 -1.06
C ASP A 11 -15.65 -8.07 -0.45
N ILE A 12 -14.45 -7.50 -0.29
CA ILE A 12 -14.26 -6.14 0.23
C ILE A 12 -14.98 -5.11 -0.65
N LEU A 13 -14.88 -5.22 -1.97
CA LEU A 13 -15.55 -4.32 -2.91
C LEU A 13 -17.08 -4.41 -2.77
N ALA A 14 -17.62 -5.62 -2.65
CA ALA A 14 -19.05 -5.85 -2.46
C ALA A 14 -19.55 -5.27 -1.14
N TYR A 15 -18.88 -5.56 -0.02
CA TYR A 15 -19.23 -5.01 1.30
C TYR A 15 -19.10 -3.49 1.34
N TYR A 16 -18.05 -2.92 0.75
CA TYR A 16 -17.87 -1.47 0.71
C TYR A 16 -19.04 -0.79 -0.03
N LYS A 17 -19.44 -1.35 -1.17
CA LYS A 17 -20.58 -0.83 -1.94
C LYS A 17 -21.90 -0.95 -1.18
N GLN A 18 -22.10 -2.06 -0.47
CA GLN A 18 -23.29 -2.28 0.33
C GLN A 18 -23.38 -1.29 1.50
N ASP A 19 -22.29 -1.07 2.23
CA ASP A 19 -22.26 -0.28 3.46
C ASP A 19 -22.19 1.22 3.19
N PHE A 20 -21.38 1.64 2.22
CA PHE A 20 -21.11 3.07 1.94
C PHE A 20 -21.94 3.63 0.79
N LYS A 21 -22.65 2.77 0.04
CA LYS A 21 -23.38 3.15 -1.18
C LYS A 21 -22.49 3.89 -2.19
N SER A 22 -21.18 3.65 -2.14
CA SER A 22 -20.17 4.23 -3.03
C SER A 22 -19.30 3.11 -3.60
N ASP A 23 -18.73 3.35 -4.78
CA ASP A 23 -17.77 2.43 -5.38
C ASP A 23 -16.36 2.77 -4.86
N LEU A 24 -15.70 1.82 -4.19
CA LEU A 24 -14.37 2.02 -3.59
C LEU A 24 -13.34 2.50 -4.62
N GLU A 25 -13.42 2.01 -5.86
CA GLU A 25 -12.55 2.45 -6.96
C GLU A 25 -12.73 3.94 -7.28
N LYS A 26 -13.97 4.46 -7.26
CA LYS A 26 -14.25 5.88 -7.49
C LYS A 26 -13.73 6.73 -6.34
N ASP A 27 -13.91 6.26 -5.11
CA ASP A 27 -13.43 6.95 -3.92
C ASP A 27 -11.89 7.03 -3.92
N ILE A 28 -11.20 5.96 -4.33
CA ILE A 28 -9.74 5.96 -4.53
C ILE A 28 -9.36 6.94 -5.64
N ALA A 29 -10.04 6.88 -6.79
CA ALA A 29 -9.73 7.75 -7.93
C ALA A 29 -9.91 9.24 -7.62
N CYS A 30 -10.87 9.58 -6.76
CA CYS A 30 -11.11 10.95 -6.30
C CYS A 30 -10.17 11.38 -5.17
N GLY A 31 -9.82 10.46 -4.27
CA GLY A 31 -8.97 10.74 -3.10
C GLY A 31 -7.47 10.68 -3.34
N THR A 32 -7.02 10.19 -4.51
CA THR A 32 -5.59 10.00 -4.83
C THR A 32 -5.25 10.46 -6.25
N THR A 33 -3.98 10.75 -6.50
CA THR A 33 -3.47 11.23 -7.80
C THR A 33 -2.17 10.52 -8.21
N GLY A 34 -1.77 10.69 -9.48
CA GLY A 34 -0.52 10.16 -10.03
C GLY A 34 -0.43 8.63 -10.04
N GLY A 35 0.78 8.08 -10.15
CA GLY A 35 1.02 6.63 -10.14
C GLY A 35 0.63 5.96 -8.83
N PHE A 36 0.54 6.69 -7.72
CA PHE A 36 0.00 6.13 -6.47
C PHE A 36 -1.46 5.71 -6.62
N ARG A 37 -2.31 6.56 -7.23
CA ARG A 37 -3.68 6.19 -7.57
C ARG A 37 -3.70 4.97 -8.47
N ASP A 38 -2.90 4.99 -9.53
CA ASP A 38 -2.92 3.97 -10.55
C ASP A 38 -2.44 2.62 -9.99
N LEU A 39 -1.47 2.63 -9.06
CA LEU A 39 -1.04 1.46 -8.28
C LEU A 39 -2.19 0.89 -7.44
N LEU A 40 -2.89 1.73 -6.68
CA LEU A 40 -3.99 1.27 -5.83
C LEU A 40 -5.14 0.69 -6.66
N LEU A 41 -5.49 1.34 -7.77
CA LEU A 41 -6.52 0.85 -8.69
C LEU A 41 -6.10 -0.45 -9.38
N ALA A 42 -4.82 -0.61 -9.75
CA ALA A 42 -4.32 -1.87 -10.29
C ALA A 42 -4.37 -3.01 -9.26
N LEU A 43 -3.99 -2.73 -8.01
CA LEU A 43 -4.02 -3.73 -6.94
C LEU A 43 -5.45 -4.14 -6.56
N ILE A 44 -6.41 -3.21 -6.54
CA ILE A 44 -7.78 -3.50 -6.09
C ILE A 44 -8.57 -4.35 -7.08
N LYS A 45 -8.27 -4.23 -8.38
CA LYS A 45 -8.82 -5.11 -9.42
C LYS A 45 -8.49 -6.58 -9.17
N GLY A 46 -7.43 -6.88 -8.42
CA GLY A 46 -7.08 -8.24 -8.03
C GLY A 46 -6.65 -9.14 -9.20
N GLN A 47 -6.26 -8.56 -10.34
CA GLN A 47 -5.87 -9.27 -11.57
C GLN A 47 -4.41 -9.73 -11.56
N ARG A 48 -3.84 -10.03 -10.38
CA ARG A 48 -2.46 -10.51 -10.29
C ARG A 48 -2.38 -11.94 -10.83
N GLU A 49 -1.39 -12.20 -11.67
CA GLU A 49 -1.08 -13.51 -12.22
C GLU A 49 -0.87 -14.54 -11.11
N GLY A 50 -1.48 -15.72 -11.30
CA GLY A 50 -1.23 -16.89 -10.46
C GLY A 50 0.12 -17.53 -10.75
N TYR A 51 0.64 -18.30 -9.81
CA TYR A 51 1.86 -19.08 -10.04
C TYR A 51 1.57 -20.23 -11.02
N SER A 52 2.24 -20.21 -12.18
CA SER A 52 2.07 -21.21 -13.23
C SER A 52 2.93 -22.48 -13.05
N GLY A 53 3.85 -22.50 -12.08
CA GLY A 53 4.84 -23.58 -11.92
C GLY A 53 6.06 -23.46 -12.85
N MET A 54 5.93 -22.72 -13.96
CA MET A 54 7.00 -22.55 -14.94
C MET A 54 7.76 -21.24 -14.69
N ILE A 55 9.08 -21.27 -14.91
CA ILE A 55 9.95 -20.10 -14.78
C ILE A 55 10.26 -19.58 -16.19
N ASP A 56 9.77 -18.38 -16.51
CA ASP A 56 10.07 -17.70 -17.77
C ASP A 56 11.26 -16.74 -17.59
N TYR A 57 12.45 -17.21 -17.95
CA TYR A 57 13.68 -16.43 -17.87
C TYR A 57 13.71 -15.25 -18.84
N ILE A 58 13.01 -15.34 -19.97
CA ILE A 58 12.95 -14.24 -20.95
C ILE A 58 12.13 -13.10 -20.34
N LEU A 59 10.98 -13.44 -19.77
CA LEU A 59 10.12 -12.47 -19.09
C LEU A 59 10.81 -11.83 -17.88
N ILE A 60 11.58 -12.61 -17.10
CA ILE A 60 12.35 -12.07 -15.97
C ILE A 60 13.33 -11.00 -16.45
N ARG A 61 14.06 -11.26 -17.54
CA ARG A 61 15.01 -10.29 -18.11
C ARG A 61 14.31 -9.06 -18.66
N GLN A 62 13.18 -9.23 -19.33
CA GLN A 62 12.39 -8.14 -19.88
C GLN A 62 11.85 -7.23 -18.78
N ASP A 63 11.16 -7.79 -17.79
CA ASP A 63 10.61 -7.01 -16.68
C ASP A 63 11.74 -6.37 -15.85
N SER A 64 12.86 -7.06 -15.64
CA SER A 64 14.03 -6.46 -14.96
C SER A 64 14.61 -5.28 -15.72
N LYS A 65 14.74 -5.39 -17.04
CA LYS A 65 15.22 -4.29 -17.88
C LYS A 65 14.24 -3.12 -17.89
N ALA A 66 12.94 -3.41 -17.94
CA ALA A 66 11.89 -2.39 -17.86
C ALA A 66 11.94 -1.61 -16.53
N LEU A 67 12.24 -2.29 -15.41
CA LEU A 67 12.44 -1.63 -14.11
C LEU A 67 13.76 -0.84 -14.04
N ALA A 68 14.77 -1.20 -14.83
CA ALA A 68 16.04 -0.47 -14.89
C ALA A 68 15.91 0.79 -15.76
N GLY A 69 15.00 0.76 -16.74
CA GLY A 69 14.87 1.82 -17.73
C GLY A 69 16.07 1.84 -18.67
N ASP A 70 16.22 2.93 -19.42
CA ASP A 70 17.32 3.11 -20.38
C ASP A 70 18.61 3.64 -19.73
N THR A 71 18.90 3.26 -18.48
CA THR A 71 20.10 3.71 -17.76
C THR A 71 21.41 3.25 -18.38
N ASP A 72 21.37 2.26 -19.28
CA ASP A 72 22.54 1.73 -20.01
C ASP A 72 23.04 2.66 -21.14
N ALA A 73 22.28 3.71 -21.48
CA ALA A 73 22.50 4.51 -22.69
C ALA A 73 23.17 5.87 -22.49
N GLY A 74 24.02 6.06 -21.45
CA GLY A 74 25.02 7.14 -21.40
C GLY A 74 24.56 8.60 -21.62
N GLY A 75 23.26 8.87 -21.64
CA GLY A 75 22.68 10.17 -21.96
C GLY A 75 21.34 10.28 -21.26
N ASP A 76 21.26 11.22 -20.32
CA ASP A 76 20.14 11.60 -19.45
C ASP A 76 19.35 10.43 -18.85
N ALA A 77 19.42 10.25 -17.53
CA ALA A 77 18.78 9.14 -16.81
C ALA A 77 17.36 8.88 -17.34
N GLY A 78 17.21 7.84 -18.15
CA GLY A 78 15.96 7.53 -18.84
C GLY A 78 14.83 7.56 -17.83
N HIS A 79 13.80 8.36 -18.13
CA HIS A 79 12.65 8.52 -17.25
C HIS A 79 12.08 7.15 -16.88
N LEU A 80 12.28 6.73 -15.64
CA LEU A 80 11.59 5.57 -15.08
C LEU A 80 10.12 5.97 -14.89
N GLU A 81 9.25 5.40 -15.72
CA GLU A 81 7.83 5.72 -15.65
C GLU A 81 7.14 4.99 -14.49
N GLU A 82 6.35 5.73 -13.69
CA GLU A 82 5.52 5.14 -12.62
C GLU A 82 4.57 4.07 -13.20
N SER A 83 4.09 4.25 -14.42
CA SER A 83 3.19 3.35 -15.17
C SER A 83 3.76 1.94 -15.29
N GLU A 84 5.04 1.80 -15.63
CA GLU A 84 5.69 0.52 -15.86
C GLU A 84 5.94 -0.22 -14.53
N TRP A 85 6.33 0.53 -13.50
CA TRP A 85 6.42 0.01 -12.13
C TRP A 85 5.06 -0.47 -11.62
N VAL A 86 3.98 0.28 -11.88
CA VAL A 86 2.61 -0.14 -11.55
C VAL A 86 2.25 -1.43 -12.27
N ARG A 87 2.49 -1.50 -13.59
CA ARG A 87 2.17 -2.66 -14.42
C ARG A 87 2.85 -3.93 -13.88
N ILE A 88 4.17 -3.87 -13.69
CA ILE A 88 4.98 -5.01 -13.25
C ILE A 88 4.64 -5.39 -11.81
N LEU A 89 4.68 -4.43 -10.87
CA LEU A 89 4.49 -4.73 -9.46
C LEU A 89 3.07 -5.15 -9.13
N ALA A 90 2.03 -4.69 -9.84
CA ALA A 90 0.64 -5.03 -9.55
C ALA A 90 0.17 -6.33 -10.22
N GLN A 91 0.65 -6.63 -11.44
CA GLN A 91 0.10 -7.72 -12.25
C GLN A 91 0.91 -9.01 -12.16
N ARG A 92 2.24 -8.96 -11.99
CA ARG A 92 3.05 -10.18 -11.99
C ARG A 92 2.88 -11.02 -10.73
N SER A 93 3.07 -12.33 -10.85
CA SER A 93 3.05 -13.23 -9.69
C SER A 93 4.18 -12.90 -8.70
N PRO A 94 3.96 -13.06 -7.38
CA PRO A 94 5.01 -12.80 -6.38
C PRO A 94 6.28 -13.64 -6.60
N GLU A 95 6.12 -14.87 -7.08
CA GLU A 95 7.20 -15.79 -7.37
C GLU A 95 8.06 -15.31 -8.54
N HIS A 96 7.44 -14.73 -9.57
CA HIS A 96 8.15 -14.08 -10.68
C HIS A 96 8.89 -12.84 -10.19
N LEU A 97 8.22 -11.96 -9.45
CA LEU A 97 8.80 -10.71 -8.98
C LEU A 97 10.02 -10.91 -8.07
N ARG A 98 10.01 -11.94 -7.20
CA ARG A 98 11.21 -12.28 -6.40
C ARG A 98 12.42 -12.57 -7.27
N ARG A 99 12.23 -13.28 -8.39
CA ARG A 99 13.31 -13.60 -9.34
C ARG A 99 13.74 -12.38 -10.13
N VAL A 100 12.79 -11.53 -10.53
CA VAL A 100 13.07 -10.24 -11.17
C VAL A 100 13.93 -9.37 -10.26
N PHE A 101 13.62 -9.27 -8.96
CA PHE A 101 14.41 -8.46 -8.03
C PHE A 101 15.82 -9.00 -7.81
N SER A 102 16.00 -10.32 -7.77
CA SER A 102 17.33 -10.95 -7.71
C SER A 102 18.12 -10.66 -8.98
N TRP A 103 17.55 -10.91 -10.16
CA TRP A 103 18.21 -10.65 -11.43
C TRP A 103 18.55 -9.17 -11.61
N TYR A 104 17.64 -8.27 -11.24
CA TYR A 104 17.85 -6.83 -11.29
C TYR A 104 19.07 -6.41 -10.48
N GLN A 105 19.18 -6.89 -9.25
CA GLN A 105 20.29 -6.56 -8.36
C GLN A 105 21.61 -7.14 -8.86
N GLU A 106 21.59 -8.35 -9.44
CA GLU A 106 22.75 -8.97 -10.06
C GLU A 106 23.25 -8.20 -11.29
N THR A 107 22.35 -7.67 -12.12
CA THR A 107 22.73 -6.97 -13.36
C THR A 107 23.07 -5.50 -13.16
N THR A 108 22.35 -4.80 -12.28
CA THR A 108 22.53 -3.34 -12.08
C THR A 108 23.47 -3.01 -10.92
N GLY A 109 23.71 -3.96 -10.01
CA GLY A 109 24.46 -3.74 -8.77
C GLY A 109 23.69 -2.93 -7.71
N ILE A 110 22.46 -2.52 -7.99
CA ILE A 110 21.61 -1.71 -7.12
C ILE A 110 20.34 -2.49 -6.80
N SER A 111 19.83 -2.38 -5.56
CA SER A 111 18.57 -3.03 -5.20
C SER A 111 17.37 -2.26 -5.79
N VAL A 112 16.27 -2.97 -6.09
CA VAL A 112 15.04 -2.32 -6.58
C VAL A 112 14.48 -1.33 -5.56
N GLU A 113 14.70 -1.56 -4.26
CA GLU A 113 14.35 -0.63 -3.19
C GLU A 113 15.13 0.68 -3.30
N GLU A 114 16.43 0.59 -3.51
CA GLU A 114 17.29 1.77 -3.65
C GLU A 114 16.96 2.57 -4.92
N THR A 115 16.67 1.88 -6.03
CA THR A 115 16.15 2.53 -7.25
C THR A 115 14.83 3.24 -6.97
N MET A 116 13.91 2.58 -6.26
CA MET A 116 12.62 3.18 -5.88
C MET A 116 12.82 4.43 -5.00
N GLU A 117 13.76 4.41 -4.07
CA GLU A 117 14.08 5.54 -3.19
C GLU A 117 14.70 6.73 -3.93
N LYS A 118 15.57 6.47 -4.91
CA LYS A 118 16.27 7.51 -5.69
C LYS A 118 15.38 8.15 -6.75
N HIS A 119 14.54 7.38 -7.43
CA HIS A 119 13.82 7.84 -8.62
C HIS A 119 12.38 8.29 -8.36
N PHE A 120 11.74 7.83 -7.28
CA PHE A 120 10.35 8.19 -6.97
C PHE A 120 10.24 8.95 -5.65
N GLN A 121 9.13 9.65 -5.46
CA GLN A 121 8.88 10.45 -4.26
C GLN A 121 7.43 10.30 -3.77
N GLY A 122 7.18 10.82 -2.57
CA GLY A 122 5.84 10.87 -1.97
C GLY A 122 5.18 9.49 -1.79
N ASN A 123 3.86 9.47 -1.92
CA ASN A 123 3.04 8.29 -1.66
C ASN A 123 3.34 7.12 -2.60
N PHE A 124 3.76 7.40 -3.85
CA PHE A 124 4.10 6.35 -4.80
C PHE A 124 5.34 5.57 -4.35
N ARG A 125 6.41 6.28 -3.97
CA ARG A 125 7.63 5.66 -3.40
C ARG A 125 7.29 4.79 -2.18
N GLU A 126 6.55 5.33 -1.22
CA GLU A 126 6.22 4.60 0.01
C GLU A 126 5.40 3.33 -0.25
N ALA A 127 4.42 3.43 -1.15
CA ALA A 127 3.61 2.28 -1.55
C ALA A 127 4.42 1.25 -2.33
N GLY A 128 5.32 1.69 -3.21
CA GLY A 128 6.25 0.85 -3.95
C GLY A 128 7.18 0.06 -3.03
N LEU A 129 7.85 0.73 -2.09
CA LEU A 129 8.74 0.09 -1.10
C LEU A 129 8.00 -0.92 -0.22
N MET A 130 6.79 -0.56 0.22
CA MET A 130 5.94 -1.46 0.98
C MET A 130 5.60 -2.72 0.18
N LEU A 131 5.25 -2.56 -1.10
CA LEU A 131 4.89 -3.66 -1.97
C LEU A 131 6.09 -4.56 -2.27
N VAL A 132 7.25 -3.99 -2.58
CA VAL A 132 8.51 -4.73 -2.77
C VAL A 132 8.86 -5.55 -1.51
N SER A 133 8.76 -4.94 -0.33
CA SER A 133 9.01 -5.63 0.95
C SER A 133 8.06 -6.81 1.19
N LEU A 134 6.77 -6.62 0.90
CA LEU A 134 5.77 -7.70 0.99
C LEU A 134 6.07 -8.84 0.03
N LEU A 135 6.43 -8.50 -1.22
CA LEU A 135 6.71 -9.48 -2.28
C LEU A 135 7.96 -10.30 -1.95
N ARG A 136 9.01 -9.67 -1.40
CA ARG A 136 10.20 -10.40 -0.93
C ARG A 136 9.87 -11.37 0.19
N ASN A 137 9.28 -10.87 1.28
CA ASN A 137 8.97 -11.68 2.44
C ASN A 137 7.84 -11.08 3.26
N THR A 138 6.62 -11.56 3.02
CA THR A 138 5.41 -11.08 3.70
C THR A 138 5.48 -11.26 5.24
N PRO A 139 5.86 -12.44 5.79
CA PRO A 139 6.04 -12.59 7.23
C PRO A 139 7.04 -11.60 7.84
N LEU A 140 8.21 -11.42 7.20
CA LEU A 140 9.24 -10.51 7.68
C LEU A 140 8.78 -9.06 7.66
N TYR A 141 8.04 -8.64 6.63
CA TYR A 141 7.44 -7.31 6.57
C TYR A 141 6.51 -7.07 7.77
N PHE A 142 5.62 -8.02 8.06
CA PHE A 142 4.71 -7.88 9.20
C PHE A 142 5.44 -7.92 10.55
N ALA A 143 6.47 -8.77 10.69
CA ALA A 143 7.30 -8.81 11.89
C ALA A 143 8.00 -7.47 12.13
N SER A 144 8.57 -6.87 11.08
CA SER A 144 9.19 -5.54 11.14
C SER A 144 8.18 -4.45 11.51
N LYS A 145 7.00 -4.44 10.88
CA LYS A 145 5.93 -3.47 11.22
C LYS A 145 5.43 -3.64 12.66
N LEU A 146 5.29 -4.87 13.14
CA LEU A 146 4.90 -5.16 14.51
C LEU A 146 5.97 -4.68 15.51
N HIS A 147 7.23 -5.00 15.24
CA HIS A 147 8.37 -4.57 16.07
C HIS A 147 8.42 -3.04 16.18
N SER A 148 8.31 -2.32 15.07
CA SER A 148 8.29 -0.85 15.08
C SER A 148 7.09 -0.29 15.85
N ALA A 149 5.91 -0.90 15.74
CA ALA A 149 4.71 -0.46 16.46
C ALA A 149 4.79 -0.69 17.98
N ILE A 150 5.48 -1.75 18.41
CA ILE A 150 5.69 -2.06 19.83
C ILE A 150 6.80 -1.17 20.40
N MET A 151 7.94 -1.04 19.71
CA MET A 151 9.09 -0.27 20.21
C MET A 151 8.80 1.24 20.31
N VAL A 152 8.02 1.82 19.40
CA VAL A 152 7.61 3.24 19.47
C VAL A 152 6.71 3.53 20.67
N ARG A 153 6.08 2.52 21.27
CA ARG A 153 5.23 2.67 22.46
C ARG A 153 5.97 2.55 23.80
N VAL A 154 7.26 2.20 23.81
CA VAL A 154 7.99 1.88 25.06
C VAL A 154 8.87 3.05 25.58
N PHE A 155 8.88 4.22 24.93
CA PHE A 155 9.51 5.42 25.51
C PHE A 155 8.52 6.59 25.66
N PRO A 156 7.92 6.70 26.86
CA PRO A 156 7.98 7.97 27.57
C PRO A 156 8.38 7.70 29.02
N PHE A 157 9.68 7.66 29.31
CA PHE A 157 10.17 7.80 30.68
C PHE A 157 10.99 9.09 30.80
N GLY A 158 10.29 10.20 30.60
CA GLY A 158 10.63 11.47 31.25
C GLY A 158 9.96 11.46 32.62
N ALA A 159 10.76 11.43 33.66
CA ALA A 159 10.35 11.29 35.05
C ALA A 159 9.35 12.37 35.49
N HIS A 160 8.19 11.94 36.01
CA HIS A 160 7.39 12.74 36.93
C HIS A 160 7.01 11.87 38.15
N PRO A 161 7.11 12.41 39.37
CA PRO A 161 6.85 11.64 40.59
C PRO A 161 5.36 11.34 40.75
N PHE A 162 5.05 10.09 41.07
CA PHE A 162 3.74 9.61 41.45
C PHE A 162 3.12 10.45 42.58
N PRO A 163 1.83 10.86 42.49
CA PRO A 163 1.02 11.07 43.66
C PRO A 163 0.27 9.77 44.03
N ASN A 164 0.44 9.42 45.30
CA ASN A 164 -0.20 8.41 46.17
C ASN A 164 -1.64 7.94 45.78
N PRO A 165 -1.99 6.64 45.93
CA PRO A 165 -3.30 6.11 45.53
C PRO A 165 -4.28 6.08 46.70
N THR A 166 -5.10 7.12 46.83
CA THR A 166 -6.35 7.05 47.62
C THR A 166 -7.40 7.98 47.02
N ALA A 167 -8.16 7.47 46.05
CA ALA A 167 -9.51 7.94 45.73
C ALA A 167 -10.20 6.87 44.86
N ILE A 168 -10.93 5.98 45.52
CA ILE A 168 -11.88 5.07 44.88
C ILE A 168 -13.19 5.84 44.73
N SER A 169 -13.74 5.89 43.52
CA SER A 169 -15.21 5.92 43.34
C SER A 169 -15.61 5.26 42.02
N PRO A 170 -16.76 4.55 42.01
CA PRO A 170 -17.05 3.54 41.01
C PRO A 170 -18.04 4.09 39.97
N ILE A 171 -17.64 4.09 38.70
CA ILE A 171 -18.59 4.18 37.59
C ILE A 171 -18.38 2.93 36.75
N GLY A 172 -19.31 2.00 36.91
CA GLY A 172 -19.39 0.79 36.12
C GLY A 172 -19.52 1.13 34.64
N VAL A 173 -18.56 0.66 33.86
CA VAL A 173 -18.73 0.47 32.42
C VAL A 173 -18.19 -0.93 32.12
N THR A 174 -19.10 -1.89 32.04
CA THR A 174 -18.82 -3.18 31.42
C THR A 174 -18.39 -2.93 29.96
N PRO A 175 -17.28 -3.50 29.47
CA PRO A 175 -16.90 -3.33 28.07
C PRO A 175 -17.88 -4.11 27.19
N ASN A 176 -18.68 -3.38 26.40
CA ASN A 176 -19.52 -3.95 25.37
C ASN A 176 -18.63 -4.43 24.19
N PRO A 177 -18.61 -5.73 23.82
CA PRO A 177 -17.71 -6.25 22.78
C PRO A 177 -18.17 -5.96 21.34
N GLN A 178 -19.21 -5.15 21.13
CA GLN A 178 -19.80 -4.85 19.82
C GLN A 178 -19.31 -3.54 19.17
N ARG A 179 -18.25 -2.91 19.67
CA ARG A 179 -17.74 -1.64 19.11
C ARG A 179 -16.29 -1.74 18.65
N TRP A 180 -16.03 -2.65 17.73
CA TRP A 180 -14.92 -2.45 16.79
C TRP A 180 -15.32 -1.26 15.89
N PRO A 181 -14.56 -0.15 15.85
CA PRO A 181 -14.77 0.83 14.79
C PRO A 181 -14.53 0.11 13.48
N SER A 182 -15.55 0.08 12.61
CA SER A 182 -15.55 -0.63 11.33
C SER A 182 -14.24 -0.39 10.59
N LEU A 183 -13.73 -1.37 9.84
CA LEU A 183 -12.53 -1.26 8.99
C LEU A 183 -12.53 0.00 8.09
N ALA A 184 -13.70 0.56 7.81
CA ALA A 184 -13.88 1.84 7.15
C ALA A 184 -13.37 3.06 7.93
N PHE A 185 -13.44 3.08 9.27
CA PHE A 185 -12.81 4.12 10.07
C PHE A 185 -11.27 4.02 9.98
N CYS A 186 -10.72 2.80 9.96
CA CYS A 186 -9.30 2.60 9.71
C CYS A 186 -8.88 3.03 8.29
N PHE A 187 -9.67 2.71 7.26
CA PHE A 187 -9.39 3.17 5.89
C PHE A 187 -9.53 4.68 5.73
N ARG A 188 -10.55 5.28 6.36
CA ARG A 188 -10.79 6.73 6.34
C ARG A 188 -9.77 7.51 7.16
N VAL A 189 -9.11 6.89 8.15
CA VAL A 189 -7.98 7.47 8.89
C VAL A 189 -6.67 7.34 8.12
N VAL A 190 -6.43 6.21 7.42
CA VAL A 190 -5.20 6.02 6.61
C VAL A 190 -5.15 6.98 5.41
N ILE A 191 -6.30 7.37 4.83
CA ILE A 191 -6.34 8.40 3.78
C ILE A 191 -6.26 9.83 4.36
N ARG A 192 -6.54 10.04 5.65
CA ARG A 192 -6.57 11.37 6.28
C ARG A 192 -5.23 11.87 6.83
N THR A 193 -4.17 11.05 6.78
CA THR A 193 -2.83 11.44 7.23
C THR A 193 -1.94 12.03 6.11
N GLY A 194 -2.47 12.23 4.91
CA GLY A 194 -1.89 13.13 3.90
C GLY A 194 -2.57 14.49 3.99
N ASP A 195 -1.81 15.52 4.33
CA ASP A 195 -2.29 16.85 4.71
C ASP A 195 -3.32 17.51 3.78
N ARG A 196 -4.19 18.30 4.45
CA ARG A 196 -5.12 19.34 3.96
C ARG A 196 -5.00 19.70 2.47
N LEU A 197 -5.99 19.27 1.67
CA LEU A 197 -6.37 19.99 0.46
C LEU A 197 -7.88 20.16 0.40
N SER A 198 -8.28 21.41 0.25
CA SER A 198 -9.65 21.89 0.10
C SER A 198 -10.30 21.22 -1.13
N CYS A 199 -11.20 20.28 -0.92
CA CYS A 199 -12.10 19.84 -1.99
C CYS A 199 -13.09 20.98 -2.29
N SER A 200 -12.87 21.69 -3.38
CA SER A 200 -13.93 22.48 -4.01
C SER A 200 -15.04 21.52 -4.44
N SER A 201 -16.23 21.79 -3.92
CA SER A 201 -17.51 21.13 -4.16
C SER A 201 -17.72 20.74 -5.64
N GLY A 202 -17.54 19.47 -5.98
CA GLY A 202 -17.62 19.03 -7.39
C GLY A 202 -18.02 17.58 -7.64
N CYS A 203 -18.38 16.81 -6.63
CA CYS A 203 -18.89 15.45 -6.82
C CYS A 203 -20.10 15.21 -5.92
N MET A 204 -21.21 15.87 -6.23
CA MET A 204 -22.56 15.42 -5.90
C MET A 204 -23.54 16.24 -6.74
N ARG A 205 -23.99 15.66 -7.85
CA ARG A 205 -25.35 15.90 -8.32
C ARG A 205 -25.88 14.60 -8.93
N VAL A 206 -26.47 13.78 -8.05
CA VAL A 206 -27.46 12.80 -8.45
C VAL A 206 -28.64 13.61 -8.96
N SER A 207 -28.89 13.55 -10.27
CA SER A 207 -30.11 14.08 -10.86
C SER A 207 -31.25 13.16 -10.45
N SER A 208 -32.05 13.57 -9.46
CA SER A 208 -33.36 12.98 -9.18
C SER A 208 -34.38 13.51 -10.19
N GLY A 209 -35.13 12.59 -10.79
CA GLY A 209 -36.09 12.86 -11.86
C GLY A 209 -37.33 13.66 -11.47
N GLY A 210 -38.13 13.92 -12.50
CA GLY A 210 -39.40 14.64 -12.50
C GLY A 210 -39.66 15.23 -13.87
#